data_AF-A0A6A7N716-F1
#
_entry.id   AF-A0A6A7N716-F1
#
_cell.length_a   1.000
_cell.length_b   1.000
_cell.length_c   1.000
_cell.angle_alpha   90.00
_cell.angle_beta   90.00
_cell.angle_gamma   90.00
#
_symmetry.space_group_name_H-M   'P 1'
#
loop_
_entity.id
_entity.type
_entity.pdbx_description
1 polymer ?
#
loop_
_entity_poly.entity_id
_entity_poly.type
_entity_poly.pdbx_seq_one_letter_code
_entity_poly.pdbx_strand_id
1 'polypeptide(L)'
;MDETPSMCSDCAKNRHLRNLIARDGTELLCSLCRQQRPKVFDLDRLADILSDVIQENFAPVGWEPGGRGDSLETIVGELLIQDVEFLDILVETLVERDDHDLRDGGEAFFDGGGEYCAVRHRVKVDLLFDHWHSITAELKHKRRFFSASAHALFDGLFSDIETYSTWNVNLRTREPVIRTLAPGMLVYRARAIEPGQAGEILAAPYREVGPPPRAKARSMRMSPEGVVALYVAMKPTTAIAELRPAIGGTVAVVELALARPLQVLDFERLERAFDAGWSELLHPDPQSARETRQFLCTLHRLIAAPVVPGHEDDYLITQSMAEYLSHVHPLKLDGILFKSVQDQGGTNLVVFPGWDGSADEDLFPVDYVDGSVAFHRVHRVAYAADRLTVHQDWDDEVCLLTKDQMEDLKEDSREQERENDG
;
A
#
# COMPACT_ATOMS: atom_id res chain seq x y z
N MET A 1 -24.52 22.60 -36.36
CA MET A 1 -24.72 21.40 -35.54
C MET A 1 -23.40 21.23 -34.85
N ASP A 2 -23.24 21.88 -33.71
CA ASP A 2 -22.04 21.70 -32.92
C ASP A 2 -22.09 20.27 -32.38
N GLU A 3 -21.12 19.45 -32.79
CA GLU A 3 -20.98 18.10 -32.25
C GLU A 3 -20.61 18.24 -30.78
N THR A 4 -21.48 17.78 -29.89
CA THR A 4 -21.20 17.76 -28.45
C THR A 4 -19.98 16.86 -28.20
N PRO A 5 -18.99 17.34 -27.43
CA PRO A 5 -17.80 16.55 -27.13
C PRO A 5 -18.16 15.21 -26.46
N SER A 6 -17.38 14.17 -26.73
CA SER A 6 -17.65 12.83 -26.20
C SER A 6 -16.38 12.00 -26.00
N MET A 7 -16.43 11.05 -25.06
CA MET A 7 -15.29 10.22 -24.67
C MET A 7 -15.62 8.73 -24.69
N CYS A 8 -14.77 7.95 -25.38
CA CYS A 8 -14.88 6.50 -25.40
C CYS A 8 -14.10 5.82 -24.26
N SER A 9 -14.45 4.56 -23.97
CA SER A 9 -13.76 3.75 -22.96
C SER A 9 -12.24 3.67 -23.19
N ASP A 10 -11.81 3.56 -24.44
CA ASP A 10 -10.39 3.38 -24.79
C ASP A 10 -9.57 4.67 -24.58
N CYS A 11 -10.21 5.83 -24.67
CA CYS A 11 -9.57 7.12 -24.45
C CYS A 11 -9.63 7.60 -23.00
N ALA A 12 -10.48 7.00 -22.16
CA ALA A 12 -10.50 7.30 -20.74
C ALA A 12 -9.26 6.70 -20.05
N LYS A 13 -8.40 7.56 -19.47
CA LYS A 13 -7.26 7.13 -18.65
C LYS A 13 -7.67 6.71 -17.25
N ASN A 14 -8.67 7.37 -16.65
CA ASN A 14 -9.28 6.90 -15.42
C ASN A 14 -9.96 5.54 -15.65
N ARG A 15 -9.56 4.53 -14.89
CA ARG A 15 -10.05 3.15 -15.02
C ARG A 15 -11.52 3.00 -14.64
N HIS A 16 -11.98 3.70 -13.60
CA HIS A 16 -13.36 3.62 -13.13
C HIS A 16 -14.28 4.28 -14.15
N LEU A 17 -13.86 5.42 -14.68
CA LEU A 17 -14.56 6.07 -15.78
C LEU A 17 -14.58 5.21 -17.04
N ARG A 18 -13.46 4.57 -17.40
CA ARG A 18 -13.40 3.59 -18.49
C ARG A 18 -14.41 2.46 -18.29
N ASN A 19 -14.50 1.91 -17.08
CA ASN A 19 -15.41 0.83 -16.76
C ASN A 19 -16.88 1.27 -16.81
N LEU A 20 -17.19 2.48 -16.32
CA LEU A 20 -18.52 3.09 -16.44
C LEU A 20 -18.92 3.29 -17.91
N ILE A 21 -18.04 3.90 -18.72
CA ILE A 21 -18.27 4.06 -20.17
C ILE A 21 -18.43 2.70 -20.85
N ALA A 22 -17.66 1.70 -20.45
CA ALA A 22 -17.72 0.37 -21.05
C ALA A 22 -19.01 -0.39 -20.72
N ARG A 23 -19.66 -0.06 -19.59
CA ARG A 23 -20.90 -0.68 -19.12
C ARG A 23 -22.14 0.02 -19.68
N ASP A 24 -22.18 1.34 -19.58
CA ASP A 24 -23.39 2.13 -19.83
C ASP A 24 -23.29 3.00 -21.10
N GLY A 25 -22.15 2.96 -21.80
CA GLY A 25 -21.90 3.80 -22.98
C GLY A 25 -22.75 3.43 -24.19
N THR A 26 -22.92 4.40 -25.07
CA THR A 26 -23.70 4.27 -26.31
C THR A 26 -22.80 4.41 -27.54
N GLU A 27 -23.36 4.11 -28.72
CA GLU A 27 -22.64 4.22 -29.98
C GLU A 27 -22.60 5.67 -30.48
N LEU A 28 -21.46 6.32 -30.30
CA LEU A 28 -21.22 7.72 -30.69
C LEU A 28 -19.82 7.90 -31.33
N LEU A 29 -19.61 9.04 -31.98
CA LEU A 29 -18.31 9.45 -32.50
C LEU A 29 -17.49 10.07 -31.36
N CYS A 30 -16.41 9.42 -30.93
CA CYS A 30 -15.55 9.94 -29.87
C CYS A 30 -14.73 11.13 -30.35
N SER A 31 -14.77 12.25 -29.63
CA SER A 31 -14.05 13.48 -29.99
C SER A 31 -12.52 13.33 -29.87
N LEU A 32 -12.03 12.47 -28.97
CA LEU A 32 -10.59 12.27 -28.72
C LEU A 32 -9.92 11.40 -29.81
N CYS A 33 -10.49 10.24 -30.14
CA CYS A 33 -9.92 9.35 -31.16
C CYS A 33 -10.53 9.54 -32.57
N ARG A 34 -11.59 10.35 -32.69
CA ARG A 34 -12.34 10.61 -33.94
C ARG A 34 -12.83 9.34 -34.62
N GLN A 35 -13.15 8.32 -33.82
CA GLN A 35 -13.67 7.04 -34.29
C GLN A 35 -15.04 6.79 -33.68
N GLN A 36 -15.92 6.19 -34.48
CA GLN A 36 -17.21 5.71 -34.00
C GLN A 36 -16.98 4.46 -33.15
N ARG A 37 -17.41 4.52 -31.90
CA ARG A 37 -17.21 3.46 -30.91
C ARG A 37 -18.54 3.14 -30.23
N PRO A 38 -18.81 1.87 -29.89
CA PRO A 38 -20.07 1.47 -29.25
C PRO A 38 -20.16 1.83 -27.75
N LYS A 39 -19.05 2.31 -27.16
CA LYS A 39 -18.88 2.55 -25.71
C LYS A 39 -18.38 3.97 -25.50
N VAL A 40 -19.29 4.93 -25.61
CA VAL A 40 -18.99 6.37 -25.53
C VAL A 40 -20.00 7.06 -24.62
N PHE A 41 -19.52 8.00 -23.81
CA PHE A 41 -20.37 8.97 -23.14
C PHE A 41 -20.28 10.33 -23.84
N ASP A 42 -21.42 10.99 -23.97
CA ASP A 42 -21.49 12.40 -24.34
C ASP A 42 -21.10 13.29 -23.16
N LEU A 43 -20.97 14.58 -23.43
CA LEU A 43 -20.59 15.58 -22.45
C LEU A 43 -21.59 15.66 -21.29
N ASP A 44 -22.89 15.58 -21.58
CA ASP A 44 -23.95 15.63 -20.58
C ASP A 44 -23.82 14.49 -19.57
N ARG A 45 -23.62 13.26 -20.05
CA ARG A 45 -23.48 12.11 -19.18
C ARG A 45 -22.19 12.14 -18.35
N LEU A 46 -21.11 12.68 -18.93
CA LEU A 46 -19.86 12.91 -18.20
C LEU A 46 -20.04 13.96 -17.10
N ALA A 47 -20.74 15.06 -17.39
CA ALA A 47 -21.03 16.11 -16.45
C ALA A 47 -21.89 15.60 -15.28
N ASP A 48 -22.95 14.82 -15.54
CA ASP A 48 -23.78 14.24 -14.47
C ASP A 48 -22.95 13.40 -13.48
N ILE A 49 -22.09 12.51 -13.99
CA ILE A 49 -21.25 11.64 -13.14
C ILE A 49 -20.25 12.46 -12.32
N LEU A 50 -19.60 13.45 -12.94
CA LEU A 50 -18.62 14.29 -12.25
C LEU A 50 -19.31 15.22 -11.24
N SER A 51 -20.50 15.72 -11.55
CA SER A 51 -21.31 16.55 -10.65
C SER A 51 -21.58 15.84 -9.34
N ASP A 52 -22.14 14.62 -9.39
CA ASP A 52 -22.44 13.82 -8.20
C ASP A 52 -21.18 13.59 -7.36
N VAL A 53 -20.08 13.20 -8.02
CA VAL A 53 -18.81 12.93 -7.35
C VAL A 53 -18.22 14.18 -6.68
N ILE A 54 -18.30 15.34 -7.33
CA ILE A 54 -17.74 16.57 -6.78
C ILE A 54 -18.61 17.08 -5.62
N GLN A 55 -19.95 17.06 -5.75
CA GLN A 55 -20.86 17.49 -4.70
C GLN A 55 -20.77 16.64 -3.42
N GLU A 56 -20.49 15.34 -3.54
CA GLU A 56 -20.32 14.45 -2.37
C GLU A 56 -18.96 14.62 -1.66
N ASN A 57 -17.95 15.17 -2.33
CA ASN A 57 -16.55 15.11 -1.86
C ASN A 57 -15.87 16.46 -1.71
N PHE A 58 -16.48 17.53 -2.22
CA PHE A 58 -15.95 18.88 -2.16
C PHE A 58 -16.99 19.86 -1.66
N ALA A 59 -16.53 20.97 -1.11
CA ALA A 59 -17.36 22.11 -0.73
C ALA A 59 -16.72 23.41 -1.25
N PRO A 60 -17.52 24.43 -1.60
CA PRO A 60 -17.00 25.76 -1.93
C PRO A 60 -16.16 26.35 -0.77
N VAL A 61 -15.03 26.97 -1.10
CA VAL A 61 -14.18 27.65 -0.12
C VAL A 61 -14.94 28.78 0.55
N GLY A 62 -15.03 28.74 1.89
CA GLY A 62 -15.80 29.69 2.70
C GLY A 62 -16.80 29.02 3.65
N TRP A 63 -17.10 27.73 3.44
CA TRP A 63 -17.92 26.92 4.35
C TRP A 63 -17.14 26.37 5.57
N GLU A 64 -15.84 26.10 5.44
CA GLU A 64 -14.96 25.68 6.55
C GLU A 64 -13.71 26.58 6.69
N PRO A 65 -13.21 26.84 7.91
CA PRO A 65 -12.05 27.71 8.09
C PRO A 65 -10.73 27.03 7.69
N GLY A 66 -10.02 27.58 6.70
CA GLY A 66 -8.56 27.40 6.56
C GLY A 66 -8.05 26.52 5.41
N GLY A 67 -8.89 26.07 4.47
CA GLY A 67 -8.45 25.35 3.27
C GLY A 67 -7.91 26.29 2.17
N ARG A 68 -6.84 25.90 1.48
CA ARG A 68 -6.64 26.33 0.08
C ARG A 68 -7.58 25.49 -0.78
N GLY A 69 -8.41 26.13 -1.60
CA GLY A 69 -9.20 25.39 -2.58
C GLY A 69 -8.45 25.21 -3.89
N ASP A 70 -8.93 24.26 -4.67
CA ASP A 70 -8.54 24.04 -6.06
C ASP A 70 -9.66 24.51 -6.99
N SER A 71 -9.28 24.96 -8.19
CA SER A 71 -10.25 25.31 -9.22
C SER A 71 -11.01 24.08 -9.73
N LEU A 72 -12.22 24.29 -10.27
CA LEU A 72 -13.01 23.20 -10.86
C LEU A 72 -12.27 22.50 -12.01
N GLU A 73 -11.51 23.24 -12.81
CA GLU A 73 -10.65 22.71 -13.87
C GLU A 73 -9.59 21.75 -13.33
N THR A 74 -8.92 22.12 -12.24
CA THR A 74 -7.92 21.28 -11.56
C THR A 74 -8.55 19.99 -11.08
N ILE A 75 -9.71 20.08 -10.41
CA ILE A 75 -10.41 18.94 -9.83
C ILE A 75 -10.87 17.97 -10.92
N VAL A 76 -11.48 18.48 -11.99
CA VAL A 76 -11.93 17.65 -13.11
C VAL A 76 -10.74 17.01 -13.84
N GLY A 77 -9.65 17.75 -14.08
CA GLY A 77 -8.44 17.21 -14.70
C GLY A 77 -7.82 16.05 -13.90
N GLU A 78 -7.78 16.19 -12.57
CA GLU A 78 -7.32 15.14 -11.67
C GLU A 78 -8.28 13.94 -11.60
N LEU A 79 -9.60 14.17 -11.62
CA LEU A 79 -10.60 13.11 -11.70
C LEU A 79 -10.42 12.27 -12.97
N LEU A 80 -10.16 12.92 -14.11
CA LEU A 80 -9.97 12.24 -15.40
C LEU A 80 -8.58 11.58 -15.55
N ILE A 81 -7.59 11.99 -14.75
CA ILE A 81 -6.17 11.61 -14.88
C ILE A 81 -5.62 11.98 -16.28
N GLN A 82 -6.18 13.01 -16.89
CA GLN A 82 -5.76 13.48 -18.21
C GLN A 82 -6.29 14.88 -18.50
N ASP A 83 -5.48 15.65 -19.22
CA ASP A 83 -5.94 16.88 -19.87
C ASP A 83 -6.70 16.51 -21.15
N VAL A 84 -7.95 16.95 -21.27
CA VAL A 84 -8.79 16.78 -22.46
C VAL A 84 -8.98 18.12 -23.17
N GLU A 85 -9.09 18.09 -24.50
CA GLU A 85 -9.25 19.31 -25.31
C GLU A 85 -10.56 20.07 -25.06
N PHE A 86 -11.54 19.43 -24.42
CA PHE A 86 -12.87 19.98 -24.10
C PHE A 86 -13.08 20.19 -22.60
N LEU A 87 -11.99 20.33 -21.81
CA LEU A 87 -12.07 20.47 -20.35
C LEU A 87 -12.85 21.73 -19.94
N ASP A 88 -12.62 22.82 -20.67
CA ASP A 88 -13.34 24.09 -20.56
C ASP A 88 -14.84 23.92 -20.80
N ILE A 89 -15.22 23.26 -21.90
CA ILE A 89 -16.61 23.00 -22.26
C ILE A 89 -17.28 22.10 -21.20
N LEU A 90 -16.56 21.12 -20.67
CA LEU A 90 -17.04 20.25 -19.60
C LEU A 90 -17.30 21.01 -18.30
N VAL A 91 -16.41 21.92 -17.92
CA VAL A 91 -16.56 22.79 -16.75
C VAL A 91 -17.73 23.75 -16.93
N GLU A 92 -17.88 24.37 -18.10
CA GLU A 92 -19.04 25.21 -18.42
C GLU A 92 -20.35 24.40 -18.34
N THR A 93 -20.35 23.17 -18.85
CA THR A 93 -21.52 22.28 -18.79
C THR A 93 -21.88 21.90 -17.35
N LEU A 94 -20.90 21.70 -16.46
CA LEU A 94 -21.16 21.45 -15.03
C LEU A 94 -21.84 22.66 -14.37
N VAL A 95 -21.39 23.89 -14.68
CA VAL A 95 -21.96 25.13 -14.14
C VAL A 95 -23.35 25.40 -14.71
N GLU A 96 -23.57 25.20 -16.01
CA GLU A 96 -24.86 25.45 -16.66
C GLU A 96 -25.94 24.46 -16.23
N ARG A 97 -25.55 23.22 -15.89
CA ARG A 97 -26.46 22.14 -15.49
C ARG A 97 -26.75 22.11 -13.99
N ASP A 98 -26.11 22.97 -13.21
CA ASP A 98 -26.41 23.11 -11.78
C ASP A 98 -27.78 23.79 -11.64
N ASP A 99 -28.84 22.98 -11.68
CA ASP A 99 -30.23 23.44 -11.70
C ASP A 99 -30.68 23.76 -10.26
N HIS A 100 -30.65 25.04 -9.92
CA HIS A 100 -31.15 25.52 -8.62
C HIS A 100 -32.56 26.07 -8.76
N ASP A 101 -33.49 25.55 -7.95
CA ASP A 101 -34.77 26.23 -7.76
C ASP A 101 -34.53 27.50 -6.94
N LEU A 102 -34.47 28.65 -7.63
CA LEU A 102 -34.34 29.99 -7.05
C LEU A 102 -35.42 30.30 -5.98
N ARG A 103 -36.49 29.51 -5.89
CA ARG A 103 -37.57 29.68 -4.91
C ARG A 103 -37.26 29.09 -3.54
N ASP A 104 -36.30 28.17 -3.44
CA ASP A 104 -35.90 27.52 -2.20
C ASP A 104 -34.71 28.20 -1.51
N GLY A 105 -34.18 29.27 -2.11
CA GLY A 105 -33.06 30.03 -1.54
C GLY A 105 -31.72 29.31 -1.57
N GLY A 106 -31.59 28.25 -2.40
CA GLY A 106 -30.34 27.56 -2.63
C GLY A 106 -29.34 28.42 -3.39
N GLU A 107 -28.10 28.47 -2.90
CA GLU A 107 -26.97 29.02 -3.65
C GLU A 107 -26.45 27.97 -4.64
N ALA A 108 -25.87 28.44 -5.74
CA ALA A 108 -25.29 27.54 -6.72
C ALA A 108 -24.07 26.80 -6.17
N PHE A 109 -23.96 25.50 -6.43
CA PHE A 109 -22.81 24.73 -5.95
C PHE A 109 -21.59 24.98 -6.86
N PHE A 110 -21.81 24.97 -8.18
CA PHE A 110 -20.80 25.23 -9.20
C PHE A 110 -20.72 26.72 -9.57
N ASP A 111 -19.54 27.29 -9.42
CA ASP A 111 -19.15 28.62 -9.88
C ASP A 111 -17.87 28.47 -10.73
N GLY A 112 -17.91 28.93 -11.98
CA GLY A 112 -16.76 28.88 -12.88
C GLY A 112 -15.54 29.67 -12.39
N GLY A 113 -15.74 30.61 -11.46
CA GLY A 113 -14.65 31.31 -10.76
C GLY A 113 -14.38 30.83 -9.33
N GLY A 114 -15.12 29.82 -8.86
CA GLY A 114 -15.07 29.33 -7.48
C GLY A 114 -13.85 28.44 -7.20
N GLU A 115 -13.41 28.46 -5.94
CA GLU A 115 -12.45 27.49 -5.41
C GLU A 115 -13.19 26.46 -4.54
N TYR A 116 -12.78 25.20 -4.59
CA TYR A 116 -13.39 24.09 -3.86
C TYR A 116 -12.37 23.38 -2.99
N CYS A 117 -12.76 23.02 -1.77
CA CYS A 117 -11.94 22.25 -0.84
C CYS A 117 -12.50 20.84 -0.67
N ALA A 118 -11.60 19.85 -0.51
CA ALA A 118 -11.99 18.51 -0.07
C ALA A 118 -12.82 18.59 1.21
N VAL A 119 -13.95 17.92 1.23
CA VAL A 119 -14.56 17.52 2.50
C VAL A 119 -13.69 16.42 3.10
N ARG A 120 -13.14 16.67 4.29
CA ARG A 120 -12.39 15.65 5.04
C ARG A 120 -13.38 14.64 5.61
N HIS A 121 -13.69 13.62 4.82
CA HIS A 121 -14.39 12.45 5.33
C HIS A 121 -13.47 11.73 6.34
N ARG A 122 -13.82 11.76 7.63
CA ARG A 122 -13.16 10.90 8.64
C ARG A 122 -13.44 9.45 8.29
N VAL A 123 -12.48 8.79 7.64
CA VAL A 123 -12.59 7.37 7.30
C VAL A 123 -12.40 6.54 8.57
N LYS A 124 -13.48 5.93 9.07
CA LYS A 124 -13.40 4.98 10.17
C LYS A 124 -12.81 3.68 9.66
N VAL A 125 -11.53 3.45 9.91
CA VAL A 125 -10.82 2.23 9.49
C VAL A 125 -11.13 1.04 10.40
N ASP A 126 -11.85 1.28 11.50
CA ASP A 126 -12.16 0.31 12.55
C ASP A 126 -12.70 -1.00 11.97
N LEU A 127 -13.56 -0.93 10.95
CA LEU A 127 -14.15 -2.11 10.32
C LEU A 127 -13.11 -3.05 9.68
N LEU A 128 -12.10 -2.52 8.98
CA LEU A 128 -11.05 -3.35 8.37
C LEU A 128 -10.07 -3.87 9.41
N PHE A 129 -9.79 -3.10 10.45
CA PHE A 129 -9.02 -3.59 11.60
C PHE A 129 -9.74 -4.73 12.31
N ASP A 130 -11.02 -4.57 12.61
CA ASP A 130 -11.85 -5.61 13.24
C ASP A 130 -11.89 -6.86 12.36
N HIS A 131 -12.00 -6.68 11.04
CA HIS A 131 -11.96 -7.78 10.09
C HIS A 131 -10.60 -8.49 10.08
N TRP A 132 -9.49 -7.74 10.10
CA TRP A 132 -8.14 -8.28 10.21
C TRP A 132 -7.95 -9.09 11.50
N HIS A 133 -8.39 -8.57 12.65
CA HIS A 133 -8.30 -9.27 13.93
C HIS A 133 -9.19 -10.52 13.97
N SER A 134 -10.41 -10.43 13.43
CA SER A 134 -11.34 -11.56 13.33
C SER A 134 -10.77 -12.70 12.48
N ILE A 135 -10.18 -12.38 11.32
CA ILE A 135 -9.52 -13.37 10.45
C ILE A 135 -8.26 -13.92 11.11
N THR A 136 -7.48 -13.09 11.80
CA THR A 136 -6.34 -13.56 12.58
C THR A 136 -6.77 -14.60 13.61
N ALA A 137 -7.85 -14.35 14.35
CA ALA A 137 -8.42 -15.30 15.31
C ALA A 137 -8.97 -16.57 14.62
N GLU A 138 -9.57 -16.45 13.43
CA GLU A 138 -10.01 -17.61 12.63
C GLU A 138 -8.83 -18.50 12.24
N LEU A 139 -7.75 -17.93 11.72
CA LEU A 139 -6.54 -18.65 11.35
C LEU A 139 -5.90 -19.31 12.59
N LYS A 140 -5.90 -18.63 13.73
CA LYS A 140 -5.36 -19.19 14.98
C LYS A 140 -6.16 -20.39 15.49
N HIS A 141 -7.48 -20.26 15.57
CA HIS A 141 -8.32 -21.15 16.40
C HIS A 141 -9.37 -21.97 15.62
N LYS A 142 -9.57 -21.72 14.32
CA LYS A 142 -10.66 -22.36 13.55
C LYS A 142 -10.16 -23.03 12.26
N ARG A 143 -9.82 -22.25 11.23
CA ARG A 143 -9.56 -22.75 9.88
C ARG A 143 -8.32 -22.08 9.29
N ARG A 144 -7.25 -22.85 9.12
CA ARG A 144 -5.95 -22.36 8.62
C ARG A 144 -5.83 -22.44 7.10
N PHE A 145 -6.03 -23.62 6.54
CA PHE A 145 -5.60 -23.91 5.15
C PHE A 145 -6.59 -23.46 4.06
N PHE A 146 -7.89 -23.43 4.37
CA PHE A 146 -8.96 -23.14 3.41
C PHE A 146 -9.92 -22.08 3.96
N SER A 147 -9.37 -20.99 4.51
CA SER A 147 -10.19 -19.88 4.99
C SER A 147 -10.67 -19.03 3.81
N ALA A 148 -11.95 -19.16 3.46
CA ALA A 148 -12.60 -18.29 2.47
C ALA A 148 -12.60 -16.82 2.92
N SER A 149 -12.68 -16.58 4.24
CA SER A 149 -12.62 -15.23 4.83
C SER A 149 -11.27 -14.57 4.56
N ALA A 150 -10.16 -15.28 4.82
CA ALA A 150 -8.82 -14.78 4.55
C ALA A 150 -8.61 -14.51 3.05
N HIS A 151 -9.09 -15.42 2.20
CA HIS A 151 -9.04 -15.23 0.74
C HIS A 151 -9.79 -13.97 0.31
N ALA A 152 -11.03 -13.78 0.76
CA ALA A 152 -11.83 -12.59 0.41
C ALA A 152 -11.21 -11.29 0.92
N LEU A 153 -10.61 -11.29 2.13
CA LEU A 153 -9.88 -10.14 2.65
C LEU A 153 -8.70 -9.78 1.75
N PHE A 154 -7.82 -10.73 1.44
CA PHE A 154 -6.65 -10.45 0.62
C PHE A 154 -7.01 -10.10 -0.82
N ASP A 155 -8.07 -10.69 -1.36
CA ASP A 155 -8.60 -10.32 -2.68
C ASP A 155 -9.12 -8.89 -2.69
N GLY A 156 -9.89 -8.48 -1.68
CA GLY A 156 -10.32 -7.09 -1.53
C GLY A 156 -9.13 -6.12 -1.39
N LEU A 157 -8.15 -6.45 -0.54
CA LEU A 157 -6.99 -5.59 -0.28
C LEU A 157 -6.04 -5.45 -1.48
N PHE A 158 -5.86 -6.51 -2.27
CA PHE A 158 -4.82 -6.56 -3.31
C PHE A 158 -5.34 -6.65 -4.75
N SER A 159 -6.66 -6.75 -4.99
CA SER A 159 -7.29 -6.90 -6.32
C SER A 159 -6.72 -5.98 -7.41
N ASP A 160 -6.33 -4.76 -7.05
CA ASP A 160 -5.93 -3.69 -7.95
C ASP A 160 -4.51 -3.15 -7.67
N ILE A 161 -3.70 -3.93 -6.96
CA ILE A 161 -2.42 -3.47 -6.40
C ILE A 161 -1.46 -2.92 -7.46
N GLU A 162 -1.57 -3.37 -8.72
CA GLU A 162 -0.79 -2.86 -9.87
C GLU A 162 -1.09 -1.42 -10.28
N THR A 163 -2.28 -0.91 -9.96
CA THR A 163 -2.68 0.45 -10.32
C THR A 163 -2.14 1.50 -9.35
N TYR A 164 -1.71 1.06 -8.17
CA TYR A 164 -1.18 1.94 -7.15
C TYR A 164 0.21 2.46 -7.53
N SER A 165 0.38 3.77 -7.38
CA SER A 165 1.65 4.43 -7.60
C SER A 165 1.80 5.63 -6.66
N THR A 166 3.03 5.88 -6.23
CA THR A 166 3.38 7.01 -5.38
C THR A 166 4.07 8.09 -6.22
N TRP A 167 3.91 9.36 -5.85
CA TRP A 167 4.61 10.45 -6.51
C TRP A 167 6.03 10.62 -5.96
N ASN A 168 7.03 10.52 -6.84
CA ASN A 168 8.40 10.82 -6.47
C ASN A 168 8.70 12.30 -6.76
N VAL A 169 8.71 13.12 -5.70
CA VAL A 169 8.95 14.57 -5.79
C VAL A 169 10.30 14.90 -6.46
N ASN A 170 11.33 14.08 -6.23
CA ASN A 170 12.67 14.33 -6.77
C ASN A 170 12.75 14.04 -8.27
N LEU A 171 12.12 12.95 -8.72
CA LEU A 171 12.12 12.54 -10.12
C LEU A 171 10.98 13.16 -10.93
N ARG A 172 9.98 13.74 -10.26
CA ARG A 172 8.73 14.25 -10.86
C ARG A 172 8.02 13.20 -11.72
N THR A 173 7.97 11.97 -11.21
CA THR A 173 7.35 10.82 -11.89
C THR A 173 6.55 9.98 -10.90
N ARG A 174 5.47 9.35 -11.37
CA ARG A 174 4.77 8.30 -10.61
C ARG A 174 5.58 7.01 -10.64
N GLU A 175 5.77 6.42 -9.46
CA GLU A 175 6.44 5.14 -9.29
C GLU A 175 5.44 4.08 -8.83
N PRO A 176 5.30 2.96 -9.55
CA PRO A 176 4.39 1.90 -9.15
C PRO A 176 4.82 1.26 -7.82
N VAL A 177 3.84 0.79 -7.04
CA VAL A 177 4.10 0.04 -5.79
C VAL A 177 4.67 -1.34 -6.07
N ILE A 178 4.35 -1.93 -7.23
CA ILE A 178 5.01 -3.13 -7.72
C ILE A 178 6.32 -2.71 -8.37
N ARG A 179 7.42 -3.11 -7.74
CA ARG A 179 8.76 -2.76 -8.18
C ARG A 179 9.39 -3.94 -8.89
N THR A 180 10.03 -3.67 -10.04
CA THR A 180 10.89 -4.65 -10.70
C THR A 180 12.33 -4.42 -10.24
N LEU A 181 12.90 -5.38 -9.51
CA LEU A 181 14.30 -5.36 -9.12
C LEU A 181 15.15 -5.91 -10.27
N ALA A 182 16.19 -5.18 -10.64
CA ALA A 182 17.02 -5.53 -11.79
C ALA A 182 17.94 -6.73 -11.47
N PRO A 183 18.26 -7.58 -12.47
CA PRO A 183 19.33 -8.56 -12.36
C PRO A 183 20.66 -7.90 -11.95
N GLY A 184 21.48 -8.61 -11.19
CA GLY A 184 22.76 -8.11 -10.67
C GLY A 184 22.63 -7.15 -9.49
N MET A 185 21.41 -6.78 -9.09
CA MET A 185 21.20 -5.99 -7.87
C MET A 185 21.71 -6.77 -6.66
N LEU A 186 22.51 -6.12 -5.82
CA LEU A 186 23.08 -6.72 -4.62
C LEU A 186 22.10 -6.64 -3.45
N VAL A 187 21.91 -7.78 -2.81
CA VAL A 187 21.18 -7.94 -1.55
C VAL A 187 22.06 -8.68 -0.55
N TYR A 188 21.85 -8.41 0.73
CA TYR A 188 22.76 -8.82 1.78
C TYR A 188 22.06 -9.75 2.75
N ARG A 189 22.74 -10.82 3.12
CA ARG A 189 22.27 -11.72 4.17
C ARG A 189 23.31 -11.85 5.26
N ALA A 190 22.85 -11.85 6.50
CA ALA A 190 23.71 -12.00 7.66
C ALA A 190 23.35 -13.27 8.45
N ARG A 191 24.34 -13.85 9.13
CA ARG A 191 24.14 -14.94 10.09
C ARG A 191 25.02 -14.72 11.32
N ALA A 192 24.46 -14.91 12.51
CA ALA A 192 25.26 -14.95 13.73
C ALA A 192 26.13 -16.20 13.74
N ILE A 193 27.40 -16.04 14.14
CA ILE A 193 28.38 -17.13 14.11
C ILE A 193 29.01 -17.33 15.48
N GLU A 194 29.27 -18.59 15.80
CA GLU A 194 30.00 -19.00 16.98
C GLU A 194 31.52 -19.03 16.72
N PRO A 195 32.36 -18.92 17.76
CA PRO A 195 33.80 -19.06 17.63
C PRO A 195 34.18 -20.39 16.96
N GLY A 196 34.94 -20.32 15.86
CA GLY A 196 35.41 -21.50 15.11
C GLY A 196 34.66 -21.78 13.80
N GLN A 197 33.46 -21.23 13.60
CA GLN A 197 32.67 -21.47 12.37
C GLN A 197 33.17 -20.70 11.14
N ALA A 198 34.06 -19.71 11.33
CA ALA A 198 34.55 -18.87 10.24
C ALA A 198 35.22 -19.67 9.10
N GLY A 199 35.93 -20.77 9.43
CA GLY A 199 36.58 -21.62 8.43
C GLY A 199 35.58 -22.37 7.55
N GLU A 200 34.52 -22.91 8.14
CA GLU A 200 33.44 -23.60 7.41
C GLU A 200 32.68 -22.64 6.50
N ILE A 201 32.40 -21.44 7.00
CA ILE A 201 31.74 -20.37 6.24
C ILE A 201 32.61 -19.92 5.06
N LEU A 202 33.92 -19.77 5.25
CA LEU A 202 34.84 -19.42 4.16
C LEU A 202 34.91 -20.52 3.09
N ALA A 203 34.77 -21.78 3.49
CA ALA A 203 34.80 -22.91 2.57
C ALA A 203 33.51 -23.06 1.74
N ALA A 204 32.34 -22.71 2.30
CA ALA A 204 31.05 -22.78 1.62
C ALA A 204 30.08 -21.64 2.03
N PRO A 205 30.35 -20.37 1.65
CA PRO A 205 29.59 -19.22 2.14
C PRO A 205 28.10 -19.28 1.81
N TYR A 206 27.75 -19.68 0.59
CA TYR A 206 26.35 -19.76 0.15
C TYR A 206 25.57 -20.82 0.95
N ARG A 207 26.16 -22.00 1.17
CA ARG A 207 25.54 -23.08 1.96
C ARG A 207 25.35 -22.68 3.43
N GLU A 208 26.33 -21.98 3.99
CA GLU A 208 26.33 -21.67 5.42
C GLU A 208 25.60 -20.36 5.76
N VAL A 209 25.59 -19.36 4.88
CA VAL A 209 24.95 -18.05 5.15
C VAL A 209 23.68 -17.85 4.33
N GLY A 210 23.55 -18.49 3.17
CA GLY A 210 22.38 -18.43 2.28
C GLY A 210 21.13 -19.12 2.85
N PRO A 211 20.09 -19.34 2.02
CA PRO A 211 18.84 -19.99 2.41
C PRO A 211 19.04 -21.25 3.25
N PRO A 212 18.33 -21.42 4.39
CA PRO A 212 18.45 -22.66 5.14
C PRO A 212 17.86 -23.81 4.32
N PRO A 213 18.36 -25.05 4.48
CA PRO A 213 17.71 -26.21 3.88
C PRO A 213 16.29 -26.37 4.45
N ARG A 214 15.36 -26.92 3.66
CA ARG A 214 13.93 -27.07 4.02
C ARG A 214 13.72 -27.66 5.42
N ALA A 215 14.49 -28.70 5.77
CA ALA A 215 14.41 -29.39 7.07
C ALA A 215 14.81 -28.52 8.28
N LYS A 216 15.44 -27.36 8.06
CA LYS A 216 15.85 -26.41 9.11
C LYS A 216 15.09 -25.08 9.01
N ALA A 217 14.13 -24.96 8.10
CA ALA A 217 13.32 -23.76 7.93
C ALA A 217 12.35 -23.63 9.10
N ARG A 218 12.61 -22.64 9.97
CA ARG A 218 11.74 -22.29 11.08
C ARG A 218 10.62 -21.37 10.62
N SER A 219 9.54 -21.33 11.41
CA SER A 219 8.48 -20.33 11.23
C SER A 219 9.05 -18.91 11.33
N MET A 220 8.76 -18.08 10.33
CA MET A 220 9.14 -16.67 10.23
C MET A 220 7.91 -15.85 9.81
N ARG A 221 8.02 -14.52 9.86
CA ARG A 221 6.89 -13.59 9.60
C ARG A 221 6.11 -13.84 8.31
N MET A 222 6.79 -14.28 7.26
CA MET A 222 6.24 -14.41 5.91
C MET A 222 6.37 -15.85 5.39
N SER A 223 6.80 -16.79 6.23
CA SER A 223 6.93 -18.20 5.84
C SER A 223 6.65 -19.13 7.02
N PRO A 224 5.72 -20.08 6.90
CA PRO A 224 5.50 -21.09 7.93
C PRO A 224 6.68 -22.05 8.06
N GLU A 225 6.71 -22.82 9.14
CA GLU A 225 7.70 -23.88 9.33
C GLU A 225 7.67 -24.88 8.16
N GLY A 226 8.85 -25.23 7.64
CA GLY A 226 9.00 -26.12 6.48
C GLY A 226 8.89 -25.45 5.11
N VAL A 227 8.41 -24.20 5.03
CA VAL A 227 8.45 -23.38 3.80
C VAL A 227 9.63 -22.42 3.89
N VAL A 228 10.57 -22.54 2.95
CA VAL A 228 11.74 -21.66 2.91
C VAL A 228 11.36 -20.38 2.18
N ALA A 229 11.58 -19.22 2.81
CA ALA A 229 11.68 -17.93 2.13
C ALA A 229 13.08 -17.33 2.38
N LEU A 230 13.56 -16.54 1.43
CA LEU A 230 14.87 -15.90 1.52
C LEU A 230 14.71 -14.47 2.06
N TYR A 231 15.12 -14.29 3.31
CA TYR A 231 15.20 -12.99 3.97
C TYR A 231 16.57 -12.36 3.73
N VAL A 232 16.56 -11.19 3.11
CA VAL A 232 17.76 -10.38 2.82
C VAL A 232 17.44 -8.91 3.08
N ALA A 233 18.48 -8.07 3.12
CA ALA A 233 18.34 -6.63 3.22
C ALA A 233 19.02 -5.92 2.06
N MET A 234 18.61 -4.69 1.80
CA MET A 234 19.21 -3.86 0.75
C MET A 234 20.58 -3.27 1.14
N LYS A 235 20.95 -3.38 2.42
CA LYS A 235 22.24 -2.91 2.97
C LYS A 235 22.80 -3.92 3.97
N PRO A 236 24.14 -4.05 4.08
CA PRO A 236 24.76 -4.96 5.03
C PRO A 236 24.49 -4.56 6.48
N THR A 237 24.42 -3.26 6.79
CA THR A 237 24.10 -2.76 8.13
C THR A 237 22.70 -3.17 8.58
N THR A 238 21.72 -3.10 7.68
CA THR A 238 20.35 -3.55 7.93
C THR A 238 20.31 -5.06 8.18
N ALA A 239 21.02 -5.85 7.37
CA ALA A 239 21.10 -7.30 7.56
C ALA A 239 21.68 -7.68 8.95
N ILE A 240 22.72 -6.98 9.40
CA ILE A 240 23.29 -7.16 10.74
C ILE A 240 22.28 -6.75 11.83
N ALA A 241 21.60 -5.62 11.66
CA ALA A 241 20.65 -5.10 12.64
C ALA A 241 19.46 -6.04 12.88
N GLU A 242 18.93 -6.67 11.82
CA GLU A 242 17.81 -7.62 11.91
C GLU A 242 18.14 -8.86 12.76
N LEU A 243 19.41 -9.26 12.86
CA LEU A 243 19.83 -10.39 13.72
C LEU A 243 19.78 -10.06 15.21
N ARG A 244 19.71 -8.77 15.59
CA ARG A 244 19.80 -8.30 16.98
C ARG A 244 20.97 -8.94 17.76
N PRO A 245 22.19 -8.94 17.21
CA PRO A 245 23.29 -9.64 17.84
C PRO A 245 23.71 -8.96 19.16
N ALA A 246 24.12 -9.77 20.14
CA ALA A 246 24.66 -9.26 21.40
C ALA A 246 25.98 -8.49 21.18
N ILE A 247 26.30 -7.56 22.09
CA ILE A 247 27.61 -6.89 22.12
C ILE A 247 28.70 -7.94 22.26
N GLY A 248 29.74 -7.85 21.42
CA GLY A 248 30.82 -8.82 21.32
C GLY A 248 30.51 -10.02 20.40
N GLY A 249 29.25 -10.19 19.99
CA GLY A 249 28.83 -11.19 19.01
C GLY A 249 29.52 -10.99 17.66
N THR A 250 29.71 -12.10 16.94
CA THR A 250 30.29 -12.08 15.59
C THR A 250 29.23 -12.47 14.58
N VAL A 251 29.20 -11.78 13.45
CA VAL A 251 28.23 -11.95 12.38
C VAL A 251 28.98 -12.13 11.06
N ALA A 252 28.60 -13.11 10.26
CA ALA A 252 29.02 -13.24 8.87
C ALA A 252 27.98 -12.60 7.96
N VAL A 253 28.42 -11.81 6.98
CA VAL A 253 27.57 -11.19 5.96
C VAL A 253 28.05 -11.66 4.59
N VAL A 254 27.10 -11.97 3.70
CA VAL A 254 27.37 -12.32 2.30
C VAL A 254 26.59 -11.40 1.37
N GLU A 255 27.14 -11.19 0.18
CA GLU A 255 26.45 -10.52 -0.92
C GLU A 255 25.85 -11.56 -1.86
N LEU A 256 24.61 -11.31 -2.25
CA LEU A 256 23.85 -12.11 -3.21
C LEU A 256 23.42 -11.18 -4.34
N ALA A 257 23.68 -11.57 -5.58
CA ALA A 257 23.22 -10.86 -6.77
C ALA A 257 21.93 -11.48 -7.28
N LEU A 258 20.93 -10.67 -7.65
CA LEU A 258 19.70 -11.21 -8.26
C LEU A 258 20.01 -11.83 -9.63
N ALA A 259 19.65 -13.10 -9.84
CA ALA A 259 19.93 -13.82 -11.09
C ALA A 259 18.97 -13.44 -12.23
N ARG A 260 17.76 -12.98 -11.90
CA ARG A 260 16.74 -12.50 -12.86
C ARG A 260 15.98 -11.29 -12.29
N PRO A 261 15.16 -10.59 -13.11
CA PRO A 261 14.29 -9.56 -12.59
C PRO A 261 13.27 -10.15 -11.61
N LEU A 262 13.03 -9.47 -10.49
CA LEU A 262 12.01 -9.86 -9.49
C LEU A 262 10.90 -8.82 -9.42
N GLN A 263 9.65 -9.27 -9.51
CA GLN A 263 8.48 -8.43 -9.25
C GLN A 263 8.10 -8.52 -7.78
N VAL A 264 8.28 -7.42 -7.05
CA VAL A 264 8.06 -7.38 -5.61
C VAL A 264 7.07 -6.27 -5.24
N LEU A 265 6.24 -6.53 -4.23
CA LEU A 265 5.38 -5.47 -3.65
C LEU A 265 6.20 -4.62 -2.68
N ASP A 266 6.26 -3.32 -2.92
CA ASP A 266 6.96 -2.36 -2.08
C ASP A 266 5.99 -1.69 -1.10
N PHE A 267 5.99 -2.15 0.17
CA PHE A 267 5.09 -1.63 1.19
C PHE A 267 5.40 -0.19 1.61
N GLU A 268 6.64 0.30 1.42
CA GLU A 268 6.95 1.70 1.64
C GLU A 268 6.29 2.57 0.57
N ARG A 269 6.33 2.14 -0.70
CA ARG A 269 5.60 2.82 -1.78
C ARG A 269 4.11 2.70 -1.60
N LEU A 270 3.62 1.57 -1.09
CA LEU A 270 2.20 1.35 -0.81
C LEU A 270 1.69 2.29 0.29
N GLU A 271 2.42 2.42 1.40
CA GLU A 271 2.10 3.38 2.46
C GLU A 271 2.07 4.82 1.93
N ARG A 272 2.95 5.14 0.99
CA ARG A 272 3.01 6.46 0.34
C ARG A 272 2.15 6.60 -0.91
N ALA A 273 1.42 5.56 -1.31
CA ALA A 273 0.48 5.63 -2.42
C ALA A 273 -0.80 6.40 -2.02
N PHE A 274 -0.85 6.91 -0.78
CA PHE A 274 -1.89 7.78 -0.25
C PHE A 274 -2.05 9.14 -0.97
N ASP A 275 -1.19 9.47 -1.95
CA ASP A 275 -1.53 10.46 -2.98
C ASP A 275 -2.56 9.89 -3.97
N ALA A 276 -3.72 9.55 -3.41
CA ALA A 276 -4.95 9.37 -4.13
C ALA A 276 -5.33 10.74 -4.70
N GLY A 277 -4.82 11.07 -5.89
CA GLY A 277 -5.44 12.12 -6.68
C GLY A 277 -6.94 11.83 -6.80
N TRP A 278 -7.75 12.88 -6.95
CA TRP A 278 -9.21 12.84 -6.92
C TRP A 278 -9.86 11.74 -7.79
N SER A 279 -9.14 11.24 -8.79
CA SER A 279 -9.43 10.08 -9.62
C SER A 279 -10.16 8.87 -9.00
N GLU A 280 -9.99 8.61 -7.71
CA GLU A 280 -10.57 7.40 -7.07
C GLU A 280 -11.93 7.66 -6.45
N LEU A 281 -12.39 8.90 -6.45
CA LEU A 281 -13.77 9.25 -6.14
C LEU A 281 -14.76 8.71 -7.18
N LEU A 282 -14.28 8.35 -8.38
CA LEU A 282 -15.08 7.67 -9.41
C LEU A 282 -15.23 6.17 -9.15
N HIS A 283 -14.64 5.61 -8.08
CA HIS A 283 -14.83 4.22 -7.70
C HIS A 283 -16.32 3.96 -7.38
N PRO A 284 -16.93 2.82 -7.78
CA PRO A 284 -18.34 2.53 -7.51
C PRO A 284 -18.72 2.51 -6.02
N ASP A 285 -17.74 2.30 -5.15
CA ASP A 285 -17.82 2.42 -3.70
C ASP A 285 -16.60 3.23 -3.20
N PRO A 286 -16.66 4.57 -3.22
CA PRO A 286 -15.53 5.42 -2.86
C PRO A 286 -15.13 5.25 -1.39
N GLN A 287 -16.10 4.95 -0.53
CA GLN A 287 -15.90 4.78 0.90
C GLN A 287 -15.07 3.53 1.18
N SER A 288 -15.45 2.38 0.63
CA SER A 288 -14.67 1.15 0.80
C SER A 288 -13.27 1.26 0.19
N ALA A 289 -13.14 1.97 -0.95
CA ALA A 289 -11.83 2.23 -1.56
C ALA A 289 -10.93 3.09 -0.65
N ARG A 290 -11.49 4.13 -0.01
CA ARG A 290 -10.80 4.96 0.99
C ARG A 290 -10.39 4.15 2.21
N GLU A 291 -11.30 3.35 2.77
CA GLU A 291 -11.02 2.47 3.91
C GLU A 291 -9.88 1.49 3.60
N THR A 292 -9.96 0.81 2.45
CA THR A 292 -8.94 -0.13 1.99
C THR A 292 -7.58 0.55 1.89
N ARG A 293 -7.52 1.75 1.30
CA ARG A 293 -6.27 2.52 1.18
C ARG A 293 -5.69 2.94 2.51
N GLN A 294 -6.54 3.46 3.39
CA GLN A 294 -6.11 3.86 4.72
C GLN A 294 -5.60 2.65 5.52
N PHE A 295 -6.26 1.49 5.37
CA PHE A 295 -5.80 0.24 5.94
C PHE A 295 -4.46 -0.21 5.35
N LEU A 296 -4.28 -0.19 4.03
CA LEU A 296 -3.02 -0.52 3.36
C LEU A 296 -1.85 0.37 3.82
N CYS A 297 -2.11 1.64 4.16
CA CYS A 297 -1.11 2.51 4.76
C CYS A 297 -0.64 2.00 6.14
N THR A 298 -1.57 1.46 6.93
CA THR A 298 -1.23 0.91 8.25
C THR A 298 -0.70 -0.52 8.16
N LEU A 299 -1.04 -1.27 7.10
CA LEU A 299 -0.61 -2.64 6.88
C LEU A 299 0.91 -2.76 6.89
N HIS A 300 1.63 -1.79 6.31
CA HIS A 300 3.09 -1.76 6.36
C HIS A 300 3.62 -1.80 7.80
N ARG A 301 2.99 -1.05 8.72
CA ARG A 301 3.36 -1.05 10.14
C ARG A 301 3.01 -2.38 10.81
N LEU A 302 1.85 -2.95 10.52
CA LEU A 302 1.43 -4.25 11.06
C LEU A 302 2.41 -5.37 10.69
N ILE A 303 2.86 -5.42 9.44
CA ILE A 303 3.78 -6.48 8.99
C ILE A 303 5.23 -6.24 9.46
N ALA A 304 5.62 -4.98 9.65
CA ALA A 304 6.94 -4.61 10.14
C ALA A 304 7.04 -4.77 11.67
N ALA A 305 5.93 -4.70 12.41
CA ALA A 305 5.89 -4.81 13.86
C ALA A 305 6.53 -6.12 14.36
N PRO A 306 7.42 -6.08 15.36
CA PRO A 306 8.02 -7.28 15.92
C PRO A 306 6.98 -8.07 16.72
N VAL A 307 6.88 -9.38 16.44
CA VAL A 307 6.09 -10.29 17.26
C VAL A 307 6.88 -10.70 18.49
N VAL A 308 6.17 -10.81 19.61
CA VAL A 308 6.73 -11.21 20.91
C VAL A 308 7.15 -12.68 20.83
N PRO A 309 8.38 -13.04 21.25
CA PRO A 309 8.79 -14.45 21.32
C PRO A 309 7.79 -15.29 22.11
N GLY A 310 7.36 -16.43 21.57
CA GLY A 310 6.30 -17.27 22.14
C GLY A 310 4.88 -16.98 21.63
N HIS A 311 4.70 -15.95 20.81
CA HIS A 311 3.45 -15.62 20.11
C HIS A 311 3.61 -15.74 18.58
N GLU A 312 4.39 -16.73 18.11
CA GLU A 312 4.63 -16.94 16.69
C GLU A 312 3.36 -17.26 15.89
N ASP A 313 2.24 -17.57 16.56
CA ASP A 313 0.92 -17.70 15.94
C ASP A 313 0.37 -16.36 15.39
N ASP A 314 0.91 -15.21 15.83
CA ASP A 314 0.65 -13.91 15.20
C ASP A 314 1.19 -13.82 13.77
N TYR A 315 2.13 -14.69 13.38
CA TYR A 315 2.62 -14.76 12.00
C TYR A 315 1.63 -15.41 11.04
N LEU A 316 0.57 -16.05 11.51
CA LEU A 316 -0.32 -16.82 10.64
C LEU A 316 -0.97 -15.95 9.55
N ILE A 317 -1.39 -14.73 9.88
CA ILE A 317 -2.03 -13.85 8.91
C ILE A 317 -1.02 -13.31 7.88
N THR A 318 0.19 -12.97 8.29
CA THR A 318 1.25 -12.48 7.41
C THR A 318 1.86 -13.59 6.54
N GLN A 319 1.94 -14.82 7.06
CA GLN A 319 2.27 -16.02 6.29
C GLN A 319 1.20 -16.31 5.23
N SER A 320 -0.09 -16.26 5.62
CA SER A 320 -1.21 -16.45 4.70
C SER A 320 -1.24 -15.38 3.62
N MET A 321 -0.93 -14.13 3.98
CA MET A 321 -0.79 -13.01 3.03
C MET A 321 0.36 -13.26 2.04
N ALA A 322 1.53 -13.69 2.52
CA ALA A 322 2.67 -14.01 1.67
C ALA A 322 2.35 -15.15 0.68
N GLU A 323 1.67 -16.21 1.14
CA GLU A 323 1.21 -17.30 0.27
C GLU A 323 0.19 -16.81 -0.76
N TYR A 324 -0.77 -15.97 -0.35
CA TYR A 324 -1.73 -15.36 -1.27
C TYR A 324 -1.03 -14.57 -2.36
N LEU A 325 -0.12 -13.65 -2.00
CA LEU A 325 0.62 -12.81 -2.95
C LEU A 325 1.50 -13.63 -3.91
N SER A 326 2.06 -14.74 -3.43
CA SER A 326 2.95 -15.60 -4.22
C SER A 326 2.19 -16.57 -5.15
N HIS A 327 1.10 -17.19 -4.69
CA HIS A 327 0.45 -18.31 -5.39
C HIS A 327 -0.94 -18.01 -5.95
N VAL A 328 -1.70 -17.13 -5.29
CA VAL A 328 -3.13 -16.92 -5.56
C VAL A 328 -3.35 -15.67 -6.37
N HIS A 329 -2.67 -14.57 -6.01
CA HIS A 329 -2.79 -13.29 -6.70
C HIS A 329 -2.43 -13.44 -8.19
N PRO A 330 -3.18 -12.85 -9.14
CA PRO A 330 -2.97 -13.02 -10.58
C PRO A 330 -1.54 -12.73 -11.05
N LEU A 331 -0.88 -11.75 -10.43
CA LEU A 331 0.50 -11.37 -10.76
C LEU A 331 1.57 -12.34 -10.25
N LYS A 332 1.26 -13.18 -9.24
CA LYS A 332 2.19 -14.11 -8.58
C LYS A 332 3.55 -13.47 -8.27
N LEU A 333 3.56 -12.59 -7.29
CA LEU A 333 4.73 -11.80 -6.95
C LEU A 333 5.90 -12.69 -6.51
N ASP A 334 7.13 -12.25 -6.78
CA ASP A 334 8.37 -12.92 -6.40
C ASP A 334 8.77 -12.60 -4.95
N GLY A 335 8.18 -11.59 -4.32
CA GLY A 335 8.56 -11.17 -3.00
C GLY A 335 7.93 -9.87 -2.51
N ILE A 336 8.40 -9.44 -1.34
CA ILE A 336 7.92 -8.26 -0.62
C ILE A 336 9.11 -7.42 -0.14
N LEU A 337 9.03 -6.11 -0.33
CA LEU A 337 9.89 -5.11 0.31
C LEU A 337 9.14 -4.41 1.45
N PHE A 338 9.80 -4.24 2.59
CA PHE A 338 9.28 -3.49 3.73
C PHE A 338 10.42 -2.81 4.51
N LYS A 339 10.12 -1.76 5.26
CA LYS A 339 11.11 -1.06 6.09
C LYS A 339 11.56 -1.90 7.27
N SER A 340 12.85 -1.81 7.59
CA SER A 340 13.37 -2.37 8.82
C SER A 340 12.92 -1.53 10.01
N VAL A 341 12.38 -2.18 11.04
CA VAL A 341 12.14 -1.54 12.35
C VAL A 341 13.43 -1.42 13.16
N GLN A 342 14.46 -2.20 12.82
CA GLN A 342 15.74 -2.22 13.54
C GLN A 342 16.74 -1.19 13.02
N ASP A 343 16.65 -0.84 11.73
CA ASP A 343 17.55 0.12 11.06
C ASP A 343 16.73 1.21 10.37
N GLN A 344 16.77 2.44 10.90
CA GLN A 344 16.05 3.58 10.31
C GLN A 344 16.53 3.84 8.88
N GLY A 345 15.61 3.74 7.91
CA GLY A 345 15.95 3.85 6.48
C GLY A 345 16.59 2.59 5.89
N GLY A 346 16.63 1.49 6.64
CA GLY A 346 16.91 0.15 6.15
C GLY A 346 15.68 -0.46 5.48
N THR A 347 15.91 -1.31 4.48
CA THR A 347 14.84 -1.99 3.73
C THR A 347 15.16 -3.48 3.69
N ASN A 348 14.18 -4.30 4.08
CA ASN A 348 14.23 -5.75 3.99
C ASN A 348 13.52 -6.21 2.72
N LEU A 349 13.99 -7.30 2.16
CA LEU A 349 13.40 -8.02 1.04
C LEU A 349 13.17 -9.47 1.47
N VAL A 350 11.95 -9.95 1.28
CA VAL A 350 11.62 -11.36 1.36
C VAL A 350 11.39 -11.85 -0.06
N VAL A 351 12.22 -12.79 -0.51
CA VAL A 351 12.03 -13.47 -1.79
C VAL A 351 11.29 -14.78 -1.53
N PHE A 352 10.19 -14.97 -2.23
CA PHE A 352 9.40 -16.19 -2.18
C PHE A 352 10.07 -17.31 -2.98
N PRO A 353 9.87 -18.57 -2.56
CA PRO A 353 10.46 -19.69 -3.28
C PRO A 353 9.84 -19.80 -4.67
N GLY A 354 10.68 -19.95 -5.69
CA GLY A 354 10.23 -20.39 -7.00
C GLY A 354 9.80 -21.86 -6.93
N TRP A 355 8.73 -22.23 -7.62
CA TRP A 355 8.38 -23.63 -7.85
C TRP A 355 8.66 -23.97 -9.31
N ASP A 356 9.76 -24.68 -9.54
CA ASP A 356 10.17 -25.18 -10.86
C ASP A 356 9.77 -26.66 -11.09
N GLY A 357 9.10 -27.28 -10.11
CA GLY A 357 8.71 -28.69 -10.15
C GLY A 357 9.86 -29.67 -9.87
N SER A 358 11.08 -29.20 -9.59
CA SER A 358 12.21 -30.06 -9.26
C SER A 358 12.35 -30.28 -7.75
N ALA A 359 12.88 -31.46 -7.37
CA ALA A 359 12.99 -31.89 -5.98
C ALA A 359 14.28 -31.38 -5.29
N ASP A 360 15.27 -30.94 -6.06
CA ASP A 360 16.61 -30.61 -5.58
C ASP A 360 17.01 -29.19 -5.97
N GLU A 361 17.16 -28.38 -4.93
CA GLU A 361 18.11 -27.26 -4.83
C GLU A 361 18.22 -26.31 -6.03
N ASP A 362 17.26 -25.40 -6.15
CA ASP A 362 17.51 -23.95 -6.28
C ASP A 362 16.19 -23.16 -6.13
N LEU A 363 15.88 -22.79 -4.88
CA LEU A 363 14.58 -22.16 -4.52
C LEU A 363 14.52 -20.66 -4.81
N PHE A 364 15.65 -19.99 -4.99
CA PHE A 364 15.71 -18.54 -5.07
C PHE A 364 16.60 -18.07 -6.22
N PRO A 365 16.15 -17.11 -7.02
CA PRO A 365 16.91 -16.57 -8.15
C PRO A 365 18.02 -15.60 -7.69
N VAL A 366 18.99 -16.10 -6.94
CA VAL A 366 20.13 -15.33 -6.44
C VAL A 366 21.44 -16.11 -6.59
N ASP A 367 22.49 -15.40 -6.97
CA ASP A 367 23.84 -15.94 -7.09
C ASP A 367 24.70 -15.39 -5.96
N TYR A 368 25.52 -16.25 -5.34
CA TYR A 368 26.53 -15.79 -4.39
C TYR A 368 27.62 -14.98 -5.11
N VAL A 369 27.98 -13.84 -4.54
CA VAL A 369 29.11 -13.05 -5.05
C VAL A 369 30.41 -13.60 -4.45
N ASP A 370 31.25 -14.19 -5.29
CA ASP A 370 32.51 -14.81 -4.86
C ASP A 370 33.42 -13.86 -4.09
N GLY A 371 33.88 -14.31 -2.93
CA GLY A 371 34.78 -13.53 -2.07
C GLY A 371 34.10 -12.40 -1.28
N SER A 372 32.77 -12.28 -1.33
CA SER A 372 32.01 -11.23 -0.64
C SER A 372 31.84 -11.44 0.87
N VAL A 373 32.26 -12.60 1.40
CA VAL A 373 32.01 -12.92 2.80
C VAL A 373 32.80 -11.98 3.73
N ALA A 374 32.08 -11.28 4.58
CA ALA A 374 32.63 -10.34 5.55
C ALA A 374 32.24 -10.72 6.97
N PHE A 375 33.19 -10.64 7.90
CA PHE A 375 32.96 -10.91 9.32
C PHE A 375 32.95 -9.60 10.10
N HIS A 376 31.91 -9.39 10.90
CA HIS A 376 31.70 -8.21 11.70
C HIS A 376 31.61 -8.57 13.17
N ARG A 377 32.28 -7.80 14.02
CA ARG A 377 32.10 -7.85 15.47
C ARG A 377 31.23 -6.68 15.92
N VAL A 378 30.24 -6.98 16.75
CA VAL A 378 29.31 -5.98 17.27
C VAL A 378 29.94 -5.26 18.45
N HIS A 379 30.17 -3.97 18.31
CA HIS A 379 30.80 -3.16 19.36
C HIS A 379 29.80 -2.40 20.23
N ARG A 380 28.65 -2.00 19.68
CA ARG A 380 27.64 -1.19 20.36
C ARG A 380 26.25 -1.49 19.82
N VAL A 381 25.25 -1.44 20.69
CA VAL A 381 23.82 -1.36 20.35
C VAL A 381 23.29 -0.05 20.91
N ALA A 382 22.57 0.73 20.12
CA ALA A 382 21.92 1.95 20.56
C ALA A 382 20.44 1.64 20.84
N TYR A 383 19.95 2.05 22.00
CA TYR A 383 18.55 1.92 22.38
C TYR A 383 17.92 3.32 22.42
N ALA A 384 16.79 3.46 21.74
CA ALA A 384 15.88 4.60 21.89
C ALA A 384 14.57 4.05 22.46
N ALA A 385 14.07 4.66 23.52
CA ALA A 385 12.86 4.21 24.19
C ALA A 385 12.04 5.43 24.61
N ASP A 386 10.77 5.41 24.25
CA ASP A 386 9.81 6.42 24.69
C ASP A 386 9.26 6.05 26.05
N ARG A 387 9.08 7.07 26.89
CA ARG A 387 8.37 6.89 28.16
C ARG A 387 6.89 6.78 27.85
N LEU A 388 6.31 5.61 28.10
CA LEU A 388 4.88 5.40 28.02
C LEU A 388 4.18 5.98 29.26
N THR A 389 3.02 6.57 29.02
CA THR A 389 2.06 7.03 30.02
C THR A 389 0.95 6.00 30.18
N VAL A 390 0.56 5.76 31.43
CA VAL A 390 -0.56 4.88 31.74
C VAL A 390 -1.84 5.67 31.52
N HIS A 391 -2.71 5.16 30.68
CA HIS A 391 -4.06 5.67 30.47
C HIS A 391 -5.04 4.57 30.85
N GLN A 392 -6.13 4.96 31.51
CA GLN A 392 -7.23 4.08 31.83
C GLN A 392 -8.41 4.59 31.03
N ASP A 393 -8.96 3.74 30.17
CA ASP A 393 -10.11 4.08 29.35
C ASP A 393 -11.42 3.98 30.16
N TRP A 394 -12.54 4.21 29.47
CA TRP A 394 -13.87 4.18 30.07
C TRP A 394 -14.36 2.78 30.45
N ASP A 395 -13.73 1.72 29.93
CA ASP A 395 -14.03 0.31 30.20
C ASP A 395 -13.12 -0.28 31.31
N ASP A 396 -12.39 0.58 32.03
CA ASP A 396 -11.38 0.22 33.05
C ASP A 396 -10.18 -0.60 32.48
N GLU A 397 -9.99 -0.63 31.15
CA GLU A 397 -8.78 -1.20 30.57
C GLU A 397 -7.60 -0.23 30.69
N VAL A 398 -6.46 -0.77 31.11
CA VAL A 398 -5.23 -0.01 31.30
C VAL A 398 -4.36 -0.14 30.06
N CYS A 399 -4.23 0.96 29.32
CA CYS A 399 -3.41 1.05 28.12
C CYS A 399 -2.13 1.84 28.39
N LEU A 400 -1.04 1.47 27.70
CA LEU A 400 0.21 2.23 27.70
C LEU A 400 0.33 3.02 26.40
N LEU A 401 0.39 4.34 26.50
CA LEU A 401 0.40 5.24 25.35
C LEU A 401 1.66 6.10 25.36
N THR A 402 2.21 6.35 24.17
CA THR A 402 3.25 7.38 23.98
C THR A 402 2.66 8.78 24.17
N LYS A 403 3.53 9.81 24.26
CA LYS A 403 3.06 11.20 24.32
C LYS A 403 2.25 11.61 23.10
N ASP A 404 2.71 11.20 21.92
CA ASP A 404 2.05 11.53 20.65
C ASP A 404 0.66 10.89 20.58
N GLN A 405 0.55 9.59 20.93
CA GLN A 405 -0.75 8.90 21.03
C GLN A 405 -1.69 9.54 22.06
N MET A 406 -1.14 10.08 23.16
CA MET A 406 -1.93 10.81 24.16
C MET A 406 -2.37 12.19 23.70
N GLU A 407 -1.66 12.83 22.77
CA GLU A 407 -2.04 14.10 22.17
C GLU A 407 -3.13 13.88 21.11
N ASP A 408 -3.00 12.86 20.26
CA ASP A 408 -4.02 12.44 19.30
C ASP A 408 -5.37 12.15 19.99
N LEU A 409 -5.36 11.36 21.08
CA LEU A 409 -6.57 11.08 21.88
C LEU A 409 -7.19 12.33 22.52
N LYS A 410 -6.38 13.35 22.84
CA LYS A 410 -6.87 14.61 23.42
C LYS A 410 -7.46 15.53 22.35
N GLU A 411 -6.95 15.48 21.12
CA GLU A 411 -7.55 16.19 20.00
C GLU A 411 -8.88 15.55 19.62
N ASP A 412 -8.96 14.22 19.53
CA ASP A 412 -10.21 13.49 19.25
C ASP A 412 -11.30 13.76 20.30
N SER A 413 -10.95 13.77 21.60
CA SER A 413 -11.92 14.05 22.67
C SER A 413 -12.38 15.50 22.71
N ARG A 414 -11.51 16.47 22.38
CA ARG A 414 -11.89 17.89 22.29
C ARG A 414 -12.76 18.20 21.08
N GLU A 415 -12.63 17.44 20.00
CA GLU A 415 -13.47 17.58 18.81
C GLU A 415 -14.85 16.92 19.00
N GLN A 416 -14.92 15.78 19.71
CA GLN A 416 -16.20 15.18 20.12
C GLN A 416 -17.01 16.06 21.09
N GLU A 417 -16.36 16.80 21.99
CA GLU A 417 -17.05 17.77 22.85
C GLU A 417 -17.59 18.96 22.04
N ARG A 418 -16.93 19.35 20.95
CA ARG A 418 -17.41 20.44 20.06
C ARG A 418 -18.56 20.03 19.15
N GLU A 419 -18.62 18.77 18.73
CA GLU A 419 -19.74 18.21 17.94
C GLU A 419 -20.99 17.96 18.79
N ASN A 420 -20.87 17.78 20.11
CA ASN A 420 -22.01 17.59 21.01
C ASN A 420 -22.60 18.91 21.56
N ASP A 421 -21.83 20.01 21.53
CA ASP A 421 -22.24 21.34 22.00
C ASP A 421 -22.68 22.30 20.87
N GLY A 422 -22.69 21.84 19.62
CA GLY A 422 -23.22 22.55 18.43
C GLY A 422 -24.48 21.90 17.89
#